data_AF-A0A2V6F0C9-F1
#
_entry.id   AF-A0A2V6F0C9-F1
#
_cell.length_a   1.000
_cell.length_b   1.000
_cell.length_c   1.000
_cell.angle_alpha   90.00
_cell.angle_beta   90.00
_cell.angle_gamma   90.00
#
_symmetry.space_group_name_H-M   'P 1'
#
loop_
_entity.id
_entity.type
_entity.pdbx_description
1 polymer ?
#
loop_
_entity_poly.entity_id
_entity_poly.type
_entity_poly.pdbx_seq_one_letter_code
_entity_poly.pdbx_strand_id
1 'polypeptide(L)'
;MNIGPTILLVATALIYPLYLRAVEVTEFEGGAHGFPALLDTNGKKLADGDFSQWIDGERLRIKISYRFNQSQRIEENAAFRQRPELIQDEWSWREIKEGKLEREFAVDFGSQIATAKKRENEEMK
;
A
#
# COMPACT_ATOMS: atom_id res chain seq x y z
N MET A 1 -51.97 -12.60 -17.16
CA MET A 1 -50.51 -12.74 -16.95
C MET A 1 -50.20 -12.25 -15.55
N ASN A 2 -49.95 -13.19 -14.64
CA ASN A 2 -49.78 -12.93 -13.21
C ASN A 2 -48.28 -12.71 -12.94
N ILE A 3 -47.87 -11.45 -12.93
CA ILE A 3 -46.51 -11.03 -12.56
C ILE A 3 -46.40 -11.13 -11.04
N GLY A 4 -46.09 -12.34 -10.57
CA GLY A 4 -45.95 -12.67 -9.16
C GLY A 4 -44.76 -11.98 -8.46
N PRO A 5 -44.66 -12.13 -7.12
CA PRO A 5 -43.74 -11.41 -6.23
C PRO A 5 -42.24 -11.64 -6.52
N THR A 6 -41.92 -12.51 -7.47
CA THR A 6 -40.56 -12.84 -7.93
C THR A 6 -39.81 -11.63 -8.52
N ILE A 7 -40.50 -10.73 -9.22
CA ILE A 7 -39.85 -9.51 -9.79
C ILE A 7 -39.50 -8.51 -8.67
N LEU A 8 -40.30 -8.46 -7.60
CA LEU A 8 -40.07 -7.56 -6.46
C LEU A 8 -38.87 -7.99 -5.60
N LEU A 9 -38.63 -9.31 -5.50
CA LEU A 9 -37.49 -9.91 -4.77
C LEU A 9 -36.14 -9.72 -5.52
N VAL A 10 -36.15 -9.75 -6.86
CA VAL A 10 -34.92 -9.52 -7.64
C VAL A 10 -34.53 -8.04 -7.64
N ALA A 11 -35.50 -7.13 -7.68
CA ALA A 11 -35.26 -5.68 -7.60
C ALA A 11 -34.68 -5.26 -6.24
N THR A 12 -35.09 -5.89 -5.14
CA THR A 12 -34.53 -5.61 -3.81
C THR A 12 -33.11 -6.15 -3.65
N ALA A 13 -32.80 -7.34 -4.17
CA ALA A 13 -31.46 -7.92 -4.10
C ALA A 13 -30.39 -7.13 -4.91
N LEU A 14 -30.79 -6.45 -5.98
CA LEU A 14 -29.89 -5.63 -6.81
C LEU A 14 -29.61 -4.21 -6.27
N ILE A 15 -30.42 -3.71 -5.32
CA ILE A 15 -30.25 -2.37 -4.74
C ILE A 15 -29.40 -2.40 -3.45
N TYR A 16 -29.28 -3.55 -2.79
CA TYR A 16 -28.50 -3.69 -1.55
C TYR A 16 -26.97 -3.50 -1.64
N PRO A 17 -26.26 -3.76 -2.76
CA PRO A 17 -24.80 -3.56 -2.76
C PRO A 17 -24.36 -2.09 -2.80
N LEU A 18 -25.29 -1.13 -2.97
CA LEU A 18 -24.96 0.31 -2.96
C LEU A 18 -24.67 0.87 -1.55
N TYR A 19 -24.85 0.07 -0.51
CA TYR A 19 -24.50 0.40 0.87
C TYR A 19 -23.20 -0.26 1.35
N LEU A 20 -22.28 -0.59 0.44
CA LEU A 20 -20.86 -0.65 0.80
C LEU A 20 -20.37 0.78 1.06
N ARG A 21 -20.84 1.35 2.18
CA ARG A 21 -20.15 2.49 2.80
C ARG A 21 -18.74 2.00 3.07
N ALA A 22 -17.76 2.64 2.46
CA ALA A 22 -16.37 2.48 2.87
C ALA A 22 -16.35 2.60 4.41
N VAL A 23 -15.69 1.66 5.08
CA VAL A 23 -15.60 1.68 6.55
C VAL A 23 -14.99 3.02 6.93
N GLU A 24 -15.78 3.85 7.63
CA GLU A 24 -15.32 5.16 8.03
C GLU A 24 -14.14 4.99 8.99
N VAL A 25 -13.01 5.61 8.66
CA VAL A 25 -11.84 5.63 9.53
C VAL A 25 -12.16 6.54 10.71
N THR A 26 -12.66 5.96 11.80
CA THR A 26 -13.03 6.69 13.02
C THR A 26 -11.84 7.00 13.92
N GLU A 27 -10.76 6.23 13.76
CA GLU A 27 -9.51 6.38 14.49
C GLU A 27 -8.42 6.79 13.52
N PHE A 28 -7.92 8.02 13.66
CA PHE A 28 -6.80 8.49 12.88
C PHE A 28 -5.50 7.94 13.48
N GLU A 29 -4.69 7.31 12.64
CA GLU A 29 -3.47 6.67 13.11
C GLU A 29 -2.42 7.72 13.51
N GLY A 30 -1.82 7.47 14.68
CA GLY A 30 -0.71 8.24 15.23
C GLY A 30 0.65 7.66 14.82
N GLY A 31 1.70 8.09 15.52
CA GLY A 31 3.04 7.54 15.32
C GLY A 31 3.15 6.08 15.78
N ALA A 32 3.86 5.25 15.02
CA ALA A 32 4.11 3.85 15.37
C ALA A 32 5.54 3.44 14.93
N HIS A 33 6.11 2.47 15.65
CA HIS A 33 7.37 1.82 15.28
C HIS A 33 7.20 0.31 15.49
N GLY A 34 7.55 -0.48 14.47
CA GLY A 34 7.51 -1.93 14.53
C GLY A 34 8.74 -2.57 13.90
N PHE A 35 9.00 -3.82 14.29
CA PHE A 35 10.09 -4.64 13.77
C PHE A 35 9.54 -5.94 13.15
N PRO A 36 8.79 -5.87 12.03
CA PRO A 36 8.14 -7.04 11.45
C PRO A 36 9.17 -7.98 10.78
N ALA A 37 8.87 -9.28 10.72
CA ALA A 37 9.59 -10.22 9.86
C ALA A 37 8.86 -10.37 8.52
N LEU A 38 9.59 -10.30 7.40
CA LEU A 38 9.05 -10.68 6.10
C LEU A 38 9.16 -12.19 5.94
N LEU A 39 8.05 -12.85 5.64
CA LEU A 39 7.99 -14.31 5.46
C LEU A 39 7.66 -14.65 4.00
N ASP A 40 8.12 -15.80 3.53
CA ASP A 40 7.64 -16.40 2.29
C ASP A 40 6.26 -17.06 2.50
N THR A 41 5.69 -17.62 1.42
CA THR A 41 4.36 -18.26 1.46
C THR A 41 4.30 -19.52 2.34
N ASN A 42 5.44 -20.08 2.73
CA ASN A 42 5.54 -21.24 3.63
C ASN A 42 5.83 -20.82 5.08
N GLY A 43 5.90 -19.52 5.36
CA GLY A 43 6.22 -18.97 6.68
C GLY A 43 7.72 -18.92 6.98
N LYS A 44 8.60 -19.24 6.02
CA LYS A 44 10.05 -19.10 6.20
C LYS A 44 10.42 -17.62 6.16
N LYS A 45 11.19 -17.17 7.15
CA LYS A 45 11.69 -15.79 7.21
C LYS A 45 12.64 -15.48 6.06
N LEU A 46 12.37 -14.36 5.38
CA LEU A 46 13.16 -13.79 4.29
C LEU A 46 13.98 -12.58 4.71
N ALA A 47 13.43 -11.71 5.56
CA ALA A 47 14.07 -10.46 5.95
C ALA A 47 13.59 -9.94 7.32
N ASP A 48 14.42 -9.08 7.92
CA ASP A 48 14.08 -8.27 9.08
C ASP A 48 13.60 -6.89 8.64
N GLY A 49 12.41 -6.50 9.12
CA GLY A 49 11.76 -5.23 8.85
C GLY A 49 12.00 -4.19 9.94
N ASP A 50 12.05 -2.93 9.53
CA ASP A 50 12.00 -1.75 10.38
C ASP A 50 10.92 -0.82 9.81
N PHE A 51 9.81 -0.71 10.52
CA PHE A 51 8.61 0.03 10.13
C PHE A 51 8.47 1.26 11.01
N SER A 52 8.43 2.45 10.43
CA SER A 52 8.14 3.69 11.14
C SER A 52 6.96 4.39 10.49
N GLN A 53 6.10 4.94 11.33
CA GLN A 53 4.97 5.76 10.96
C GLN A 53 4.97 7.02 11.83
N TRP A 54 4.79 8.19 11.23
CA TRP A 54 4.78 9.47 11.94
C TRP A 54 3.97 10.53 11.20
N ILE A 55 3.66 11.61 11.90
CA ILE A 55 3.01 12.79 11.31
C ILE A 55 4.08 13.79 10.88
N ASP A 56 4.03 14.21 9.62
CA ASP A 56 4.85 15.25 9.03
C ASP A 56 3.93 16.31 8.40
N GLY A 57 3.76 17.43 9.10
CA GLY A 57 2.73 18.42 8.78
C GLY A 57 1.32 17.82 8.88
N GLU A 58 0.57 17.82 7.77
CA GLU A 58 -0.77 17.24 7.68
C GLU A 58 -0.80 15.83 7.08
N ARG A 59 0.38 15.25 6.80
CA ARG A 59 0.50 13.92 6.17
C ARG A 59 0.92 12.88 7.20
N LEU A 60 0.31 11.71 7.13
CA LEU A 60 0.83 10.49 7.74
C LEU A 60 1.90 9.93 6.80
N ARG A 61 3.13 9.81 7.30
CA ARG A 61 4.26 9.23 6.58
C ARG A 61 4.50 7.83 7.09
N ILE A 62 4.75 6.91 6.16
CA ILE A 62 5.15 5.54 6.44
C ILE A 62 6.48 5.29 5.75
N LYS A 63 7.39 4.63 6.46
CA LYS A 63 8.59 4.03 5.91
C LYS A 63 8.73 2.62 6.45
N ILE A 64 8.90 1.65 5.58
CA ILE A 64 9.31 0.30 5.96
C ILE A 64 10.56 -0.08 5.19
N SER A 65 11.53 -0.67 5.88
CA SER A 65 12.72 -1.22 5.24
C SER A 65 12.93 -2.65 5.63
N TYR A 66 13.20 -3.49 4.64
CA TYR A 66 13.51 -4.90 4.83
C TYR A 66 14.98 -5.13 4.51
N ARG A 67 15.72 -5.66 5.48
CA ARG A 67 17.09 -6.14 5.29
C ARG A 67 17.03 -7.64 5.11
N PHE A 68 17.38 -8.09 3.91
CA PHE A 68 17.56 -9.50 3.61
C PHE A 68 18.93 -9.93 4.15
N ASN A 69 19.58 -10.90 3.52
CA ASN A 69 21.02 -11.13 3.74
C ASN A 69 21.84 -9.82 3.60
N GLN A 70 23.14 -9.87 3.89
CA GLN A 70 23.99 -8.67 4.02
C GLN A 70 24.09 -7.77 2.76
N SER A 71 23.55 -8.17 1.61
CA SER A 71 23.67 -7.42 0.35
C SER A 71 22.37 -6.89 -0.22
N GLN A 72 21.18 -7.30 0.25
CA GLN A 72 19.91 -6.85 -0.31
C GLN A 72 19.05 -6.11 0.70
N ARG A 73 18.51 -4.97 0.27
CA ARG A 73 17.60 -4.13 1.05
C ARG A 73 16.43 -3.70 0.18
N ILE A 74 15.23 -3.77 0.74
CA ILE A 74 14.05 -3.13 0.18
C ILE A 74 13.68 -1.94 1.06
N GLU A 75 13.27 -0.84 0.44
CA GLU A 75 12.69 0.31 1.10
C GLU A 75 11.36 0.64 0.46
N GLU A 76 10.34 0.82 1.27
CA GLU A 76 9.03 1.29 0.85
C GLU A 76 8.66 2.52 1.66
N ASN A 77 8.14 3.53 0.98
CA ASN A 77 7.66 4.76 1.59
C ASN A 77 6.26 5.05 1.08
N ALA A 78 5.41 5.59 1.95
CA ALA A 78 4.08 6.03 1.58
C ALA A 78 3.70 7.31 2.33
N ALA A 79 2.82 8.09 1.71
CA ALA A 79 2.28 9.31 2.29
C ALA A 79 0.75 9.31 2.16
N PHE A 80 0.08 9.67 3.24
CA PHE A 80 -1.38 9.69 3.30
C PHE A 80 -1.88 11.03 3.84
N ARG A 81 -3.02 11.48 3.33
CA ARG A 81 -3.89 12.41 4.05
C ARG A 81 -4.84 11.59 4.91
N GLN A 82 -5.01 12.03 6.15
CA GLN A 82 -5.93 11.37 7.08
C GLN A 82 -7.35 11.92 6.96
N ARG A 83 -7.53 13.17 6.51
CA ARG A 83 -8.85 13.82 6.42
C ARG A 83 -9.19 14.22 4.99
N PRO A 84 -10.48 14.17 4.59
CA PRO A 84 -11.64 13.72 5.39
C PRO A 84 -11.65 12.21 5.66
N GLU A 85 -10.89 11.45 4.89
CA GLU A 85 -10.68 10.01 5.03
C GLU A 85 -9.21 9.68 4.76
N LEU A 86 -8.80 8.45 5.08
CA LEU A 86 -7.44 7.99 4.81
C LEU A 86 -7.24 7.77 3.31
N ILE A 87 -6.50 8.67 2.66
CA ILE A 87 -6.20 8.62 1.23
C ILE A 87 -4.70 8.55 1.07
N GLN A 88 -4.23 7.55 0.34
CA GLN A 88 -2.83 7.46 -0.07
C GLN A 88 -2.56 8.42 -1.22
N ASP A 89 -1.59 9.32 -1.05
CA ASP A 89 -1.22 10.30 -2.06
C ASP A 89 0.04 9.88 -2.82
N GLU A 90 0.97 9.22 -2.14
CA GLU A 90 2.23 8.77 -2.72
C GLU A 90 2.59 7.37 -2.22
N TRP A 91 3.24 6.61 -3.09
CA TRP A 91 3.87 5.35 -2.76
C TRP A 91 5.17 5.19 -3.53
N SER A 92 6.19 4.64 -2.90
CA SER A 92 7.42 4.25 -3.57
C SER A 92 7.97 2.97 -2.98
N TRP A 93 8.59 2.17 -3.84
CA TRP A 93 9.29 0.96 -3.47
C TRP A 93 10.61 0.91 -4.22
N ARG A 94 11.69 0.58 -3.50
CA ARG A 94 13.05 0.51 -4.04
C ARG A 94 13.70 -0.77 -3.56
N GLU A 95 14.38 -1.45 -4.46
CA GLU A 95 15.27 -2.56 -4.14
C GLU A 95 16.70 -2.15 -4.43
N ILE A 96 17.54 -2.29 -3.42
CA ILE A 96 18.98 -2.09 -3.49
C ILE A 96 19.65 -3.45 -3.31
N LYS A 97 20.54 -3.82 -4.24
CA LYS A 97 21.45 -4.97 -4.09
C LYS A 97 22.87 -4.49 -4.23
N GLU A 98 23.73 -4.90 -3.29
CA GLU A 98 25.16 -4.56 -3.30
C GLU A 98 25.41 -3.04 -3.42
N GLY A 99 24.55 -2.24 -2.78
CA GLY A 99 24.59 -0.78 -2.84
C GLY A 99 24.09 -0.15 -4.15
N LYS A 100 23.70 -0.95 -5.14
CA LYS A 100 23.14 -0.48 -6.41
C LYS A 100 21.62 -0.56 -6.41
N LEU A 101 20.96 0.48 -6.91
CA LEU A 101 19.52 0.46 -7.13
C LEU A 101 19.20 -0.54 -8.25
N GLU A 102 18.44 -1.57 -7.96
CA GLU A 102 18.07 -2.61 -8.92
C GLU A 102 16.71 -2.35 -9.55
N ARG A 103 15.75 -1.91 -8.73
CA ARG A 103 14.37 -1.65 -9.14
C ARG A 103 13.80 -0.51 -8.32
N GLU A 104 12.99 0.31 -8.97
CA GLU A 104 12.25 1.39 -8.36
C GLU A 104 10.85 1.42 -8.97
N PHE A 105 9.84 1.51 -8.11
CA PHE A 105 8.46 1.79 -8.49
C PHE A 105 8.00 2.99 -7.69
N ALA A 106 7.30 3.91 -8.32
CA ALA A 106 6.72 5.05 -7.62
C ALA A 106 5.37 5.39 -8.24
N VAL A 107 4.42 5.78 -7.39
CA VAL A 107 3.09 6.21 -7.78
C VAL A 107 2.79 7.52 -7.05
N ASP A 108 2.40 8.53 -7.83
CA ASP A 108 1.73 9.73 -7.35
C ASP A 108 0.26 9.59 -7.72
N PHE A 109 -0.58 9.35 -6.70
CA PHE A 109 -2.00 9.10 -6.89
C PHE A 109 -2.77 10.39 -7.24
N GLY A 110 -2.26 11.56 -6.86
CA GLY A 110 -2.87 12.86 -7.16
C GLY A 110 -2.78 13.21 -8.65
N SER A 111 -1.62 12.96 -9.26
CA SER A 111 -1.37 13.14 -10.69
C SER A 111 -1.70 11.92 -11.53
N GLN A 112 -1.99 10.77 -10.90
CA GLN A 112 -2.23 9.48 -11.55
C GLN A 112 -1.02 8.99 -12.36
N ILE A 113 0.19 9.37 -11.94
CA ILE A 113 1.42 8.99 -12.60
C ILE A 113 2.04 7.82 -11.83
N ALA A 114 2.30 6.73 -12.55
CA ALA A 114 3.12 5.63 -12.06
C ALA A 114 4.40 5.54 -12.88
N THR A 115 5.52 5.30 -12.21
CA THR A 115 6.82 5.06 -12.84
C THR A 115 7.38 3.74 -12.35
N ALA A 116 8.08 3.06 -13.26
CA ALA A 116 8.82 1.85 -12.97
C ALA A 116 10.18 1.99 -13.64
N LYS A 117 11.24 1.72 -12.88
CA LYS A 117 12.60 1.63 -13.40
C LYS A 117 13.22 0.32 -12.95
N LYS A 118 13.94 -0.32 -13.85
CA LYS A 118 14.70 -1.54 -13.55
C LYS A 118 16.10 -1.44 -14.15
N ARG A 119 17.08 -1.94 -13.43
CA ARG A 119 18.44 -2.06 -13.92
C ARG A 119 18.51 -3.12 -15.02
N GLU A 120 19.02 -2.73 -16.18
CA GLU A 120 19.37 -3.59 -17.30
C GLU A 120 20.73 -3.16 -17.86
N ASN A 121 21.69 -4.09 -17.96
CA ASN A 121 23.03 -3.82 -18.49
C ASN A 121 23.71 -2.59 -17.85
N GLU A 122 23.68 -2.49 -16.52
CA GLU A 122 24.22 -1.39 -15.71
C GLU A 122 23.47 -0.04 -15.79
N GLU A 123 22.47 0.09 -16.66
CA GLU A 123 21.65 1.29 -16.79
C GLU A 123 20.26 1.10 -16.17
N MET A 124 19.64 2.19 -15.71
CA MET A 124 18.23 2.16 -15.29
C MET A 124 17.34 2.45 -16.49
N LYS A 125 16.40 1.56 -16.78
CA LYS A 125 15.39 1.73 -17.83
C LYS A 125 13.99 1.75 -17.24
#